data_AF-X8CUW4-F1
#
_entry.id   AF-X8CUW4-F1
#
_cell.length_a   1.000
_cell.length_b   1.000
_cell.length_c   1.000
_cell.angle_alpha   90.00
_cell.angle_beta   90.00
_cell.angle_gamma   90.00
#
_symmetry.space_group_name_H-M   'P 1'
#
loop_
_entity.id
_entity.type
_entity.pdbx_description
1 polymer ?
#
loop_
_entity_poly.entity_id
_entity_poly.type
_entity_poly.pdbx_seq_one_letter_code
_entity_poly.pdbx_strand_id
1 'polypeptide(L)'
;MEAKQLAPDVRRELSTLDRATADAVARHLVAAGELLDEDPEAALRHARAARARSSRIATIREAVGIAAYHCGDWSQALAEFRAARRMGSKSALLPLIADCERGLGRPERAIELARGPEAAELSGTTPTSFASSPPGRARTSGSWSRR
;
A
#
# COMPACT_ATOMS: atom_id res chain seq x y z
N MET A 1 6.16 -19.41 -8.85
CA MET A 1 6.12 -17.95 -8.63
C MET A 1 6.52 -17.22 -9.92
N GLU A 2 5.60 -17.11 -10.88
CA GLU A 2 5.86 -16.38 -12.15
C GLU A 2 5.59 -14.88 -11.97
N ALA A 3 6.52 -14.03 -12.40
CA ALA A 3 6.40 -12.57 -12.42
C ALA A 3 5.24 -12.04 -13.31
N LYS A 4 4.52 -12.94 -14.01
CA LYS A 4 3.37 -12.64 -14.88
C LYS A 4 2.08 -12.31 -14.12
N GLN A 5 2.06 -12.40 -12.80
CA GLN A 5 0.90 -11.97 -12.01
C GLN A 5 0.94 -10.49 -11.59
N LEU A 6 2.05 -9.80 -11.81
CA LEU A 6 2.17 -8.37 -11.53
C LEU A 6 1.47 -7.53 -12.60
N ALA A 7 0.82 -6.43 -12.19
CA ALA A 7 0.24 -5.48 -13.14
C ALA A 7 1.33 -4.88 -14.09
N PRO A 8 0.97 -4.54 -15.35
CA PRO A 8 1.93 -4.05 -16.35
C PRO A 8 2.74 -2.83 -15.90
N ASP A 9 2.10 -1.88 -15.19
CA ASP A 9 2.78 -0.71 -14.63
C ASP A 9 3.88 -1.09 -13.64
N VAL A 10 3.65 -2.08 -12.79
CA VAL A 10 4.66 -2.54 -11.82
C VAL A 10 5.85 -3.16 -12.53
N ARG A 11 5.61 -3.96 -13.58
CA ARG A 11 6.70 -4.52 -14.39
C ARG A 11 7.53 -3.43 -15.07
N ARG A 12 6.88 -2.35 -15.51
CA ARG A 12 7.56 -1.19 -16.10
C ARG A 12 8.40 -0.41 -15.09
N GLU A 13 7.94 -0.29 -13.84
CA GLU A 13 8.78 0.28 -12.78
C GLU A 13 9.99 -0.61 -12.47
N LEU A 14 9.78 -1.93 -12.43
CA LEU A 14 10.85 -2.91 -12.19
C LEU A 14 11.85 -3.04 -13.34
N SER A 15 11.48 -2.70 -14.57
CA SER A 15 12.41 -2.75 -15.72
C SER A 15 13.55 -1.74 -15.64
N THR A 16 13.49 -0.81 -14.68
CA THR A 16 14.61 0.10 -14.35
C THR A 16 15.72 -0.59 -13.55
N LEU A 17 15.46 -1.78 -13.00
CA LEU A 17 16.43 -2.59 -12.26
C LEU A 17 17.12 -3.60 -13.18
N ASP A 18 18.23 -4.16 -12.72
CA ASP A 18 18.80 -5.33 -13.38
C ASP A 18 17.83 -6.52 -13.33
N ARG A 19 17.93 -7.41 -14.32
CA ARG A 19 16.98 -8.53 -14.48
C ARG A 19 16.89 -9.43 -13.25
N ALA A 20 18.01 -9.70 -12.58
CA ALA A 20 18.02 -10.59 -11.42
C ALA A 20 17.31 -9.96 -10.22
N THR A 21 17.55 -8.67 -9.96
CA THR A 21 16.87 -7.91 -8.91
C THR A 21 15.38 -7.74 -9.23
N ALA A 22 15.03 -7.42 -10.48
CA ALA A 22 13.64 -7.29 -10.92
C ALA A 22 12.86 -8.59 -10.70
N ASP A 23 13.43 -9.74 -11.11
CA ASP A 23 12.80 -11.05 -10.92
C ASP A 23 12.64 -11.41 -9.43
N ALA A 24 13.66 -11.14 -8.60
CA ALA A 24 13.61 -11.40 -7.17
C ALA A 24 12.55 -10.53 -6.47
N VAL A 25 12.49 -9.24 -6.80
CA VAL A 25 11.48 -8.32 -6.29
C VAL A 25 10.08 -8.75 -6.73
N ALA A 26 9.90 -9.08 -8.01
CA ALA A 26 8.60 -9.52 -8.53
C ALA A 26 8.08 -10.76 -7.78
N ARG A 27 8.94 -11.77 -7.53
CA ARG A 27 8.54 -12.96 -6.76
C ARG A 27 8.09 -12.62 -5.35
N HIS A 28 8.79 -11.71 -4.68
CA HIS A 28 8.40 -11.25 -3.35
C HIS A 28 7.10 -10.45 -3.35
N LEU A 29 6.86 -9.62 -4.35
CA LEU A 29 5.61 -8.87 -4.47
C LEU A 29 4.42 -9.79 -4.76
N VAL A 30 4.59 -10.81 -5.60
CA VAL A 30 3.55 -11.84 -5.82
C VAL A 30 3.27 -12.58 -4.51
N ALA A 31 4.31 -13.07 -3.82
CA ALA A 31 4.15 -13.76 -2.53
C ALA A 31 3.42 -12.89 -1.49
N ALA A 32 3.79 -11.60 -1.41
CA ALA A 32 3.14 -10.67 -0.51
C ALA A 32 1.66 -10.46 -0.84
N GLY A 33 1.29 -10.43 -2.13
CA GLY A 33 -0.10 -10.31 -2.56
C GLY A 33 -0.93 -11.56 -2.27
N GLU A 34 -0.37 -12.75 -2.48
CA GLU A 34 -1.04 -14.03 -2.21
C GLU A 34 -1.28 -14.24 -0.71
N LEU A 35 -0.28 -13.92 0.12
CA LEU A 35 -0.35 -14.13 1.57
C LEU A 35 -1.10 -13.02 2.32
N LEU A 36 -1.47 -11.92 1.66
CA LEU A 36 -1.99 -10.73 2.34
C LEU A 36 -3.25 -11.01 3.18
N ASP A 37 -4.14 -11.85 2.67
CA ASP A 37 -5.38 -12.23 3.36
C ASP A 37 -5.22 -13.42 4.30
N GLU A 38 -4.26 -14.30 4.02
CA GLU A 38 -4.03 -15.57 4.75
C GLU A 38 -3.06 -15.40 5.93
N ASP A 39 -1.90 -14.82 5.68
CA ASP A 39 -0.85 -14.54 6.67
C ASP A 39 -0.22 -13.15 6.38
N PRO A 40 -0.80 -12.07 6.93
CA PRO A 40 -0.33 -10.71 6.68
C PRO A 40 1.08 -10.47 7.21
N GLU A 41 1.52 -11.20 8.25
CA GLU A 41 2.89 -11.09 8.76
C GLU A 41 3.89 -11.70 7.75
N ALA A 42 3.56 -12.84 7.14
CA ALA A 42 4.36 -13.40 6.05
C ALA A 42 4.38 -12.49 4.84
N ALA A 43 3.24 -11.90 4.47
CA ALA A 43 3.17 -10.92 3.40
C ALA A 43 4.10 -9.73 3.68
N LEU A 44 4.11 -9.22 4.92
CA LEU A 44 4.99 -8.13 5.33
C LEU A 44 6.47 -8.51 5.27
N ARG A 45 6.83 -9.75 5.65
CA ARG A 45 8.21 -10.26 5.49
C ARG A 45 8.64 -10.25 4.02
N HIS A 46 7.80 -10.72 3.12
CA HIS A 46 8.11 -10.70 1.68
C HIS A 46 8.18 -9.28 1.12
N ALA A 47 7.25 -8.40 1.47
CA ALA A 47 7.28 -7.00 1.03
C ALA A 47 8.53 -6.27 1.53
N ARG A 48 8.93 -6.47 2.80
CA ARG A 48 10.18 -5.93 3.35
C ARG A 48 11.41 -6.46 2.62
N ALA A 49 11.41 -7.74 2.22
CA ALA A 49 12.49 -8.34 1.43
C ALA A 49 12.59 -7.75 0.02
N ALA A 50 11.45 -7.37 -0.60
CA ALA A 50 11.46 -6.60 -1.85
C ALA A 50 12.04 -5.19 -1.64
N ARG A 51 11.61 -4.49 -0.59
CA ARG A 51 12.09 -3.13 -0.24
C ARG A 51 13.58 -3.07 0.07
N ALA A 52 14.14 -4.11 0.69
CA ALA A 52 15.57 -4.20 0.98
C ALA A 52 16.42 -4.26 -0.31
N ARG A 53 15.85 -4.80 -1.40
CA ARG A 53 16.53 -4.88 -2.70
C ARG A 53 16.37 -3.61 -3.53
N SER A 54 15.20 -2.99 -3.48
CA SER A 54 14.97 -1.68 -4.10
C SER A 54 14.00 -0.86 -3.27
N SER A 55 14.51 0.23 -2.69
CA SER A 55 13.69 1.18 -1.94
C SER A 55 13.16 2.32 -2.82
N ARG A 56 13.69 2.52 -4.03
CA ARG A 56 13.40 3.67 -4.88
C ARG A 56 12.21 3.46 -5.85
N ILE A 57 11.40 2.45 -5.61
CA ILE A 57 10.21 2.15 -6.44
C ILE A 57 8.95 2.34 -5.58
N ALA A 58 8.06 3.22 -6.04
CA ALA A 58 6.84 3.60 -5.30
C ALA A 58 5.96 2.38 -5.01
N THR A 59 5.78 1.51 -6.01
CA THR A 59 5.00 0.28 -5.85
C THR A 59 5.52 -0.64 -4.75
N ILE A 60 6.85 -0.71 -4.54
CA ILE A 60 7.43 -1.52 -3.47
C ILE A 60 7.10 -0.92 -2.09
N ARG A 61 7.11 0.42 -1.97
CA ARG A 61 6.72 1.10 -0.73
C ARG A 61 5.24 0.87 -0.43
N GLU A 62 4.39 0.92 -1.44
CA GLU A 62 2.97 0.59 -1.31
C GLU A 62 2.76 -0.83 -0.81
N ALA A 63 3.43 -1.82 -1.40
CA ALA A 63 3.28 -3.21 -0.98
C ALA A 63 3.67 -3.42 0.49
N VAL A 64 4.74 -2.78 0.98
CA VAL A 64 5.11 -2.81 2.40
C VAL A 64 4.06 -2.10 3.25
N GLY A 65 3.56 -0.93 2.81
CA GLY A 65 2.56 -0.18 3.54
C GLY A 65 1.25 -0.95 3.69
N ILE A 66 0.79 -1.61 2.63
CA ILE A 66 -0.42 -2.45 2.64
C ILE A 66 -0.23 -3.64 3.57
N ALA A 67 0.87 -4.39 3.44
CA ALA A 67 1.10 -5.53 4.34
C ALA A 67 1.19 -5.10 5.81
N ALA A 68 1.83 -3.96 6.10
CA ALA A 68 1.89 -3.41 7.46
C ALA A 68 0.52 -2.95 7.97
N TYR A 69 -0.30 -2.34 7.10
CA TYR A 69 -1.68 -1.96 7.42
C TYR A 69 -2.52 -3.17 7.82
N HIS A 70 -2.39 -4.28 7.09
CA HIS A 70 -3.09 -5.53 7.40
C HIS A 70 -2.58 -6.21 8.68
N CYS A 71 -1.33 -5.96 9.08
CA CYS A 71 -0.78 -6.38 10.38
C CYS A 71 -1.20 -5.45 11.54
N GLY A 72 -1.87 -4.33 11.27
CA GLY A 72 -2.16 -3.30 12.27
C GLY A 72 -0.95 -2.46 12.70
N ASP A 73 0.18 -2.55 11.99
CA ASP A 73 1.32 -1.65 12.20
C ASP A 73 1.09 -0.33 11.48
N TRP A 74 0.22 0.49 12.07
CA TRP A 74 -0.20 1.79 11.55
C TRP A 74 1.00 2.73 11.37
N SER A 75 2.01 2.60 12.23
CA SER A 75 3.18 3.47 12.22
C SER A 75 4.05 3.24 10.98
N GLN A 76 4.32 1.98 10.67
CA GLN A 76 5.10 1.60 9.50
C GLN A 76 4.28 1.84 8.22
N ALA A 77 3.00 1.47 8.23
CA ALA A 77 2.11 1.67 7.08
C ALA A 77 2.08 3.15 6.66
N LEU A 78 1.86 4.05 7.62
CA LEU A 78 1.84 5.49 7.41
C LEU A 78 3.15 6.02 6.81
N ALA A 79 4.30 5.55 7.32
CA ALA A 79 5.61 5.97 6.83
C ALA A 79 5.82 5.56 5.36
N GLU A 80 5.42 4.33 5.01
CA GLU A 80 5.58 3.81 3.66
C GLU A 80 4.59 4.44 2.66
N PHE A 81 3.32 4.65 3.03
CA PHE A 81 2.36 5.34 2.16
C PHE A 81 2.77 6.79 1.87
N ARG A 82 3.28 7.52 2.87
CA ARG A 82 3.83 8.86 2.66
C ARG A 82 5.03 8.85 1.74
N ALA A 83 5.91 7.85 1.85
CA ALA A 83 7.04 7.69 0.96
C ALA A 83 6.58 7.41 -0.48
N ALA A 84 5.64 6.48 -0.67
CA ALA A 84 5.07 6.16 -1.97
C ALA A 84 4.45 7.39 -2.65
N ARG A 85 3.67 8.21 -1.92
CA ARG A 85 3.11 9.47 -2.46
C ARG A 85 4.19 10.45 -2.90
N ARG A 86 5.23 10.68 -2.08
CA ARG A 86 6.37 11.55 -2.47
C ARG A 86 7.10 11.06 -3.72
N MET A 87 7.05 9.75 -3.97
CA MET A 87 7.67 9.10 -5.12
C MET A 87 6.77 9.07 -6.36
N GLY A 88 5.58 9.68 -6.31
CA GLY A 88 4.66 9.75 -7.44
C GLY A 88 3.82 8.49 -7.65
N SER A 89 3.51 7.75 -6.57
CA SER A 89 2.54 6.66 -6.61
C SER A 89 1.24 7.11 -7.29
N LYS A 90 0.72 6.25 -8.19
CA LYS A 90 -0.58 6.45 -8.87
C LYS A 90 -1.75 5.95 -8.02
N SER A 91 -1.48 5.28 -6.91
CA SER A 91 -2.50 4.66 -6.06
C SER A 91 -3.19 5.70 -5.17
N ALA A 92 -4.48 5.50 -4.91
CA ALA A 92 -5.25 6.33 -3.98
C ALA A 92 -4.88 5.99 -2.52
N LEU A 93 -3.73 6.49 -2.05
CA LEU A 93 -3.18 6.16 -0.72
C LEU A 93 -3.71 7.05 0.41
N LEU A 94 -4.33 8.19 0.10
CA LEU A 94 -4.83 9.12 1.11
C LEU A 94 -5.84 8.50 2.09
N PRO A 95 -6.83 7.68 1.66
CA PRO A 95 -7.72 7.00 2.60
C PRO A 95 -6.97 6.10 3.59
N LEU A 96 -5.97 5.34 3.10
CA LEU A 96 -5.17 4.46 3.94
C LEU A 96 -4.29 5.24 4.94
N ILE A 97 -3.75 6.39 4.52
CA ILE A 97 -3.00 7.30 5.39
C ILE A 97 -3.91 7.85 6.50
N ALA A 98 -5.11 8.30 6.15
CA ALA A 98 -6.08 8.80 7.11
C ALA A 98 -6.49 7.70 8.12
N ASP A 99 -6.69 6.48 7.64
CA ASP A 99 -6.96 5.32 8.49
C ASP A 99 -5.81 5.04 9.46
N CYS A 100 -4.56 5.10 9.01
CA CYS A 100 -3.40 4.91 9.87
C CYS A 100 -3.31 6.00 10.96
N GLU A 101 -3.57 7.27 10.63
CA GLU A 101 -3.60 8.36 11.63
C GLU A 101 -4.70 8.11 12.68
N ARG A 102 -5.87 7.62 12.27
CA ARG A 102 -6.92 7.19 13.22
C ARG A 102 -6.45 6.02 14.08
N GLY A 103 -5.80 5.02 13.49
CA GLY A 103 -5.23 3.86 14.20
C GLY A 103 -4.14 4.23 15.22
N LEU A 104 -3.44 5.34 15.01
CA LEU A 104 -2.47 5.92 15.94
C LEU A 104 -3.10 6.85 17.00
N GLY A 105 -4.42 6.98 17.03
CA GLY A 105 -5.13 7.85 17.98
C GLY A 105 -5.02 9.34 17.64
N ARG A 106 -4.82 9.69 16.36
CA ARG A 106 -4.70 11.08 15.86
C ARG A 106 -5.83 11.43 14.86
N PRO A 107 -7.10 11.32 15.27
CA PRO A 107 -8.24 11.52 14.37
C PRO A 107 -8.32 12.94 13.78
N GLU A 108 -7.81 13.95 14.48
CA GLU A 108 -7.77 15.35 13.99
C GLU A 108 -6.93 15.47 12.72
N ARG A 109 -5.80 14.73 12.66
CA ARG A 109 -4.91 14.69 11.50
C ARG A 109 -5.59 14.07 10.29
N ALA A 110 -6.47 13.08 10.50
CA ALA A 110 -7.26 12.47 9.44
C ALA A 110 -8.32 13.45 8.89
N ILE A 111 -8.94 14.26 9.76
CA ILE A 111 -9.90 15.29 9.36
C ILE A 111 -9.20 16.41 8.56
N GLU A 112 -8.00 16.84 8.98
CA GLU A 112 -7.19 17.81 8.25
C GLU A 112 -6.87 17.32 6.83
N LEU A 113 -6.44 16.06 6.69
CA LEU A 113 -6.17 15.45 5.39
C LEU A 113 -7.41 15.40 4.49
N ALA A 114 -8.59 15.19 5.07
CA ALA A 114 -9.86 15.20 4.35
C ALA A 114 -10.37 16.62 4.01
N ARG A 115 -9.78 17.68 4.58
CA ARG A 115 -10.17 19.08 4.36
C ARG A 115 -9.10 19.93 3.65
N GLY A 116 -7.87 19.43 3.56
CA GLY A 116 -6.74 20.09 2.91
C GLY A 116 -6.84 20.08 1.38
N PRO A 117 -5.89 20.71 0.67
CA PRO A 117 -5.83 20.66 -0.80
C PRO A 117 -5.73 19.23 -1.34
N GLU A 118 -5.17 18.31 -0.55
CA GLU A 118 -5.15 16.87 -0.85
C GLU A 118 -6.55 16.23 -0.89
N ALA A 119 -7.57 16.86 -0.30
CA ALA A 119 -8.95 16.39 -0.39
C ALA A 119 -9.51 16.44 -1.82
N ALA A 120 -8.96 17.29 -2.69
CA ALA A 120 -9.29 17.29 -4.10
C ALA A 120 -8.92 15.95 -4.78
N GLU A 121 -7.88 15.26 -4.30
CA GLU A 121 -7.48 13.92 -4.77
C GLU A 121 -8.42 12.81 -4.25
N LEU A 122 -9.24 13.09 -3.23
CA LEU A 122 -10.23 12.16 -2.66
C LEU A 122 -11.59 12.20 -3.37
N SER A 123 -11.87 13.22 -4.19
CA SER A 123 -13.18 13.51 -4.78
C SER A 123 -13.66 12.52 -5.87
N GLY A 124 -12.99 11.37 -6.01
CA GLY A 124 -13.44 10.24 -6.83
C GLY A 124 -14.22 9.16 -6.06
N THR A 125 -14.38 9.28 -4.74
CA THR A 125 -15.15 8.34 -3.91
C THR A 125 -16.28 9.08 -3.20
N THR A 126 -17.52 8.72 -3.51
CA THR A 126 -18.75 9.28 -2.94
C THR A 126 -18.70 9.25 -1.40
N PRO A 127 -19.05 10.36 -0.71
CA PRO A 127 -19.06 10.38 0.75
C PRO A 127 -20.23 9.53 1.25
N THR A 128 -19.96 8.28 1.61
CA THR A 128 -20.93 7.46 2.34
C THR A 128 -20.84 7.82 3.82
N SER A 129 -22.01 8.08 4.39
CA SER A 129 -22.28 8.56 5.74
C SER A 129 -21.42 7.92 6.84
N PHE A 130 -20.97 8.77 7.76
CA PHE A 130 -20.22 8.45 8.96
C PHE A 130 -21.15 7.76 9.97
N ALA A 131 -20.98 6.45 10.19
CA ALA A 131 -21.53 5.76 11.35
C ALA A 131 -20.38 5.09 12.10
N SER A 132 -20.22 5.46 13.38
CA SER A 132 -19.30 4.83 14.32
C SER A 132 -19.46 3.32 14.28
N SER A 133 -18.42 2.63 13.85
CA SER A 133 -18.20 1.20 14.04
C SER A 133 -16.71 0.99 14.29
N PRO A 134 -16.31 0.03 15.14
CA PRO A 134 -14.91 -0.37 15.29
C PRO A 134 -14.34 -0.73 13.90
N PRO A 135 -13.02 -0.63 13.65
CA PRO A 135 -12.45 -0.79 12.31
C PRO A 135 -12.74 -2.18 11.77
N GLY A 136 -13.88 -2.30 11.09
CA GLY A 136 -14.26 -3.43 10.29
C GLY A 136 -13.35 -3.42 9.09
N ARG A 137 -12.54 -4.47 8.99
CA ARG A 137 -11.68 -4.87 7.87
C ARG A 137 -12.16 -4.21 6.58
N ALA A 138 -11.59 -3.04 6.25
CA ALA A 138 -11.90 -2.37 5.00
C ALA A 138 -11.55 -3.37 3.92
N ARG A 139 -12.57 -3.87 3.20
CA ARG A 139 -12.39 -4.77 2.08
C ARG A 139 -11.81 -3.95 0.94
N THR A 140 -10.55 -3.55 1.07
CA THR A 140 -9.74 -3.15 -0.06
C THR A 140 -9.58 -4.45 -0.84
N SER A 141 -10.40 -4.61 -1.89
CA SER A 141 -10.12 -5.64 -2.87
C SER A 141 -8.72 -5.34 -3.40
N GLY A 142 -7.73 -6.06 -2.91
CA GLY A 142 -6.34 -5.97 -3.32
C GLY A 142 -6.23 -6.34 -4.79
N SER A 143 -6.55 -5.39 -5.68
CA SER A 143 -6.38 -5.58 -7.13
C SER A 143 -4.93 -5.30 -7.50
N TRP A 144 -4.02 -6.10 -6.93
CA TRP A 144 -2.62 -6.20 -7.37
C TRP A 144 -2.47 -7.29 -8.43
N SER A 145 -3.45 -8.21 -8.52
CA SER A 145 -3.41 -9.42 -9.36
C SER A 145 -4.37 -9.37 -10.58
N ARG A 146 -5.40 -8.50 -10.60
CA ARG A 146 -6.29 -8.34 -11.77
C ARG A 146 -6.85 -6.92 -11.86
N ARG A 147 -6.32 -6.14 -12.79
CA ARG A 147 -7.04 -5.14 -13.56
C ARG A 147 -6.26 -4.82 -14.82
#